data_AF-A0A1H0RIL7-F1
#
_entry.id   AF-A0A1H0RIL7-F1
#
_cell.length_a   1.000
_cell.length_b   1.000
_cell.length_c   1.000
_cell.angle_alpha   90.00
_cell.angle_beta   90.00
_cell.angle_gamma   90.00
#
_symmetry.space_group_name_H-M   'P 1'
#
loop_
_entity.id
_entity.type
_entity.pdbx_description
1 polymer ?
#
loop_
_entity_poly.entity_id
_entity_poly.type
_entity_poly.pdbx_seq_one_letter_code
_entity_poly.pdbx_strand_id
1 'polypeptide(L)'
;MGRTKTRTGRGTGTIGRIPVRDVQPAVECGRHPAKAVAGETFEVTATVFREGHDAVAANVVLTDPDGRPGPWTPMHELAPGSDRWGAKVTPPAVGNWTFHVEAWGDPVATWLHTARIKVPAGIDVGLVLEEGGELYERAAAGVPDEAGRATVLAAAEALRDDSLPPVSRLEAAFAANVDAVLGRYPLRDLVTASDPLPLLVERERALFGSWYEFFPRSEGTPQQPHGTFTTAARRLPAIAAMGFDVVYLPPIHPIGTTFRKGPDNTLSAGPDDVGVPWAIGSPEGGHDAIHPDLGTLEDFDDFVARARD
;
A
#
# COMPACT_ATOMS: atom_id res chain seq x y z
N MET A 1 25.01 14.12 40.91
CA MET A 1 24.57 12.72 41.08
C MET A 1 23.05 12.71 41.08
N GLY A 2 22.40 12.08 40.11
CA GLY A 2 20.93 12.01 40.04
C GLY A 2 20.36 12.26 38.64
N ARG A 3 20.65 11.36 37.69
CA ARG A 3 19.96 11.31 36.38
C ARG A 3 18.51 10.90 36.61
N THR A 4 17.57 11.75 36.25
CA THR A 4 16.13 11.44 36.18
C THR A 4 15.91 10.44 35.04
N LYS A 5 15.58 9.20 35.37
CA LYS A 5 15.14 8.19 34.39
C LYS A 5 13.76 8.58 33.85
N THR A 6 13.70 9.00 32.60
CA THR A 6 12.45 9.06 31.84
C THR A 6 11.93 7.64 31.64
N ARG A 7 10.78 7.35 32.25
CA ARG A 7 10.13 6.04 32.19
C ARG A 7 9.40 5.93 30.85
N THR A 8 10.01 5.28 29.86
CA THR A 8 9.35 4.83 28.63
C THR A 8 8.43 3.65 28.97
N GLY A 9 7.22 3.95 29.43
CA GLY A 9 6.14 2.97 29.47
C GLY A 9 5.35 3.05 28.18
N ARG A 10 5.46 2.04 27.30
CA ARG A 10 4.40 1.77 26.31
C ARG A 10 3.14 1.46 27.12
N GLY A 11 2.19 2.40 27.14
CA GLY A 11 0.88 2.14 27.72
C GLY A 11 0.26 0.95 27.01
N THR A 12 -0.34 0.03 27.77
CA THR A 12 -1.28 -0.94 27.23
C THR A 12 -2.38 -0.15 26.51
N GLY A 13 -2.40 -0.20 25.17
CA GLY A 13 -3.32 0.61 24.36
C GLY A 13 -4.77 0.34 24.75
N THR A 14 -5.35 1.27 25.51
CA THR A 14 -6.76 1.26 25.91
C THR A 14 -7.64 1.10 24.68
N ILE A 15 -8.65 0.22 24.76
CA ILE A 15 -9.68 0.14 23.72
C ILE A 15 -10.31 1.54 23.59
N GLY A 16 -10.31 2.11 22.39
CA GLY A 16 -10.96 3.40 22.12
C GLY A 16 -12.49 3.30 22.17
N ARG A 17 -13.20 4.41 21.95
CA ARG A 17 -14.66 4.45 22.11
C ARG A 17 -15.38 3.54 21.11
N ILE A 18 -14.91 3.50 19.88
CA ILE A 18 -15.28 2.51 18.87
C ILE A 18 -14.07 1.61 18.65
N PRO A 19 -14.12 0.34 19.07
CA PRO A 19 -13.02 -0.61 18.89
C PRO A 19 -12.50 -0.69 17.45
N VAL A 20 -11.22 -0.31 17.25
CA VAL A 20 -10.44 -0.58 16.03
C VAL A 20 -9.26 -1.46 16.41
N ARG A 21 -9.27 -2.71 15.97
CA ARG A 21 -8.30 -3.74 16.38
C ARG A 21 -7.68 -4.45 15.19
N ASP A 22 -6.48 -4.98 15.41
CA ASP A 22 -5.78 -5.84 14.46
C ASP A 22 -5.74 -5.26 13.03
N VAL A 23 -5.26 -4.01 12.92
CA VAL A 23 -5.05 -3.36 11.63
C VAL A 23 -3.94 -4.08 10.87
N GLN A 24 -4.21 -4.45 9.62
CA GLN A 24 -3.32 -5.19 8.73
C GLN A 24 -3.20 -4.47 7.38
N PRO A 25 -2.07 -4.59 6.67
CA PRO A 25 -0.91 -5.43 6.99
C PRO A 25 0.01 -4.84 8.09
N ALA A 26 0.44 -5.67 9.04
CA ALA A 26 1.42 -5.28 10.06
C ALA A 26 2.62 -6.23 10.09
N VAL A 27 3.82 -5.73 9.85
CA VAL A 27 5.06 -6.52 9.91
C VAL A 27 5.69 -6.38 11.29
N GLU A 28 5.90 -7.51 11.97
CA GLU A 28 6.42 -7.58 13.34
C GLU A 28 5.70 -6.63 14.31
N CYS A 29 4.35 -6.65 14.29
CA CYS A 29 3.52 -5.76 15.11
C CYS A 29 3.80 -4.26 14.87
N GLY A 30 4.07 -3.88 13.61
CA GLY A 30 4.37 -2.50 13.21
C GLY A 30 5.80 -2.04 13.49
N ARG A 31 6.70 -2.95 13.91
CA ARG A 31 8.12 -2.62 14.09
C ARG A 31 8.86 -2.40 12.78
N HIS A 32 8.38 -3.04 11.72
CA HIS A 32 8.90 -2.90 10.37
C HIS A 32 7.80 -2.43 9.43
N PRO A 33 8.14 -1.69 8.37
CA PRO A 33 7.16 -1.26 7.38
C PRO A 33 6.58 -2.45 6.63
N ALA A 34 5.27 -2.41 6.41
CA ALA A 34 4.69 -3.15 5.28
C ALA A 34 5.32 -2.63 3.98
N LYS A 35 5.24 -3.41 2.90
CA LYS A 35 5.88 -3.05 1.62
C LYS A 35 4.84 -2.98 0.51
N ALA A 36 5.06 -2.04 -0.40
CA ALA A 36 4.37 -1.95 -1.68
C ALA A 36 5.33 -1.32 -2.71
N VAL A 37 4.93 -1.30 -3.98
CA VAL A 37 5.53 -0.41 -4.99
C VAL A 37 4.56 0.69 -5.43
N ALA A 38 5.09 1.77 -6.00
CA ALA A 38 4.25 2.84 -6.52
C ALA A 38 3.24 2.30 -7.55
N GLY A 39 1.95 2.60 -7.36
CA GLY A 39 0.85 2.13 -8.20
C GLY A 39 0.28 0.75 -7.82
N GLU A 40 0.90 0.00 -6.92
CA GLU A 40 0.36 -1.27 -6.43
C GLU A 40 -0.87 -1.06 -5.55
N THR A 41 -1.89 -1.89 -5.71
CA THR A 41 -3.10 -1.85 -4.88
C THR A 41 -3.11 -3.03 -3.91
N PHE A 42 -3.28 -2.75 -2.62
CA PHE A 42 -3.42 -3.78 -1.59
C PHE A 42 -4.58 -3.45 -0.65
N GLU A 43 -5.02 -4.45 0.11
CA GLU A 43 -6.13 -4.31 1.05
C GLU A 43 -5.62 -4.01 2.46
N VAL A 44 -6.10 -2.91 3.05
CA VAL A 44 -5.97 -2.63 4.47
C VAL A 44 -7.22 -3.16 5.16
N THR A 45 -7.03 -3.90 6.25
CA THR A 45 -8.13 -4.51 7.00
C THR A 45 -8.02 -4.21 8.49
N ALA A 46 -9.15 -4.25 9.19
CA ALA A 46 -9.21 -4.10 10.65
C ALA A 46 -10.46 -4.81 11.19
N THR A 47 -10.43 -5.17 12.46
CA THR A 47 -11.63 -5.58 13.20
C THR A 47 -12.27 -4.34 13.83
N VAL A 48 -13.52 -4.06 13.43
CA VAL A 48 -14.27 -2.86 13.82
C VAL A 48 -15.68 -3.24 14.24
N PHE A 49 -16.05 -2.85 15.45
CA PHE A 49 -17.37 -3.07 16.03
C PHE A 49 -17.65 -2.04 17.13
N ARG A 50 -18.85 -2.06 17.71
CA ARG A 50 -19.22 -1.25 18.88
C ARG A 50 -20.06 -2.05 19.87
N GLU A 51 -20.28 -1.49 21.05
CA GLU A 51 -21.30 -1.98 21.97
C GLU A 51 -22.72 -1.66 21.49
N GLY A 52 -23.70 -2.45 21.93
CA GLY A 52 -25.08 -2.31 21.50
C GLY A 52 -25.33 -2.93 20.13
N HIS A 53 -26.35 -2.44 19.44
CA HIS A 53 -26.81 -2.98 18.15
C HIS A 53 -26.77 -1.96 17.01
N ASP A 54 -26.28 -0.76 17.29
CA ASP A 54 -26.22 0.31 16.30
C ASP A 54 -25.11 0.05 15.29
N ALA A 55 -25.27 0.62 14.08
CA ALA A 55 -24.30 0.46 13.01
C ALA A 55 -22.96 1.15 13.33
N VAL A 56 -21.91 0.63 12.69
CA VAL A 56 -20.57 1.22 12.62
C VAL A 56 -20.14 1.35 11.17
N ALA A 57 -19.21 2.26 10.93
CA ALA A 57 -18.49 2.34 9.67
C ALA A 57 -17.03 2.73 9.94
N ALA A 58 -16.18 2.54 8.93
CA ALA A 58 -14.76 2.82 9.01
C ALA A 58 -14.20 3.34 7.69
N ASN A 59 -13.05 4.01 7.75
CA ASN A 59 -12.24 4.35 6.57
C ASN A 59 -10.76 4.12 6.85
N VAL A 60 -10.01 3.93 5.77
CA VAL A 60 -8.54 3.96 5.79
C VAL A 60 -8.09 5.40 5.54
N VAL A 61 -7.08 5.84 6.27
CA VAL A 61 -6.35 7.09 6.00
C VAL A 61 -4.93 6.73 5.63
N LEU A 62 -4.63 6.74 4.33
CA LEU A 62 -3.26 6.62 3.81
C LEU A 62 -2.61 8.01 3.81
N THR A 63 -1.44 8.15 4.42
CA THR A 63 -0.73 9.43 4.58
C THR A 63 0.61 9.37 3.86
N ASP A 64 0.86 10.36 3.00
CA ASP A 64 2.06 10.45 2.17
C ASP A 64 3.32 10.84 2.97
N PRO A 65 4.52 10.80 2.34
CA PRO A 65 5.77 11.15 3.00
C PRO A 65 5.85 12.60 3.51
N ASP A 66 5.00 13.50 3.00
CA ASP A 66 4.89 14.89 3.43
C ASP A 66 3.83 15.07 4.54
N GLY A 67 3.19 13.98 4.98
CA GLY A 67 2.16 14.00 6.02
C GLY A 67 0.76 14.36 5.51
N ARG A 68 0.52 14.35 4.19
CA ARG A 68 -0.79 14.68 3.61
C ARG A 68 -1.67 13.42 3.50
N PRO A 69 -2.93 13.48 3.97
CA PRO A 69 -3.85 12.37 3.83
C PRO A 69 -4.30 12.21 2.37
N GLY A 70 -4.51 10.96 1.97
CA GLY A 70 -5.05 10.58 0.68
C GLY A 70 -6.57 10.79 0.57
N PRO A 71 -7.18 10.26 -0.50
CA PRO A 71 -8.62 10.40 -0.72
C PRO A 71 -9.46 9.65 0.32
N TRP A 72 -10.73 10.02 0.40
CA TRP A 72 -11.73 9.29 1.17
C TRP A 72 -11.80 7.81 0.73
N THR A 73 -11.54 6.90 1.68
CA THR A 73 -11.41 5.47 1.40
C THR A 73 -12.25 4.67 2.40
N PRO A 74 -13.58 4.61 2.21
CA PRO A 74 -14.48 3.90 3.13
C PRO A 74 -14.23 2.40 3.08
N MET A 75 -14.32 1.76 4.23
CA MET A 75 -14.25 0.31 4.38
C MET A 75 -15.65 -0.30 4.32
N HIS A 76 -15.70 -1.58 4.01
CA HIS A 76 -16.91 -2.40 4.11
C HIS A 76 -16.59 -3.66 4.91
N GLU A 77 -17.61 -4.25 5.54
CA GLU A 77 -17.47 -5.56 6.17
C GLU A 77 -17.21 -6.63 5.08
N LEU A 78 -16.14 -7.39 5.25
CA LEU A 78 -15.64 -8.36 4.26
C LEU A 78 -16.46 -9.65 4.24
N ALA A 79 -17.06 -10.00 5.37
CA ALA A 79 -17.97 -11.13 5.51
C ALA A 79 -19.03 -10.82 6.57
N PRO A 80 -20.32 -11.11 6.33
CA PRO A 80 -21.37 -10.80 7.29
C PRO A 80 -21.12 -11.42 8.67
N GLY A 81 -21.17 -10.60 9.71
CA GLY A 81 -21.02 -11.02 11.11
C GLY A 81 -19.59 -11.37 11.52
N SER A 82 -18.60 -10.94 10.73
CA SER A 82 -17.19 -11.15 11.04
C SER A 82 -16.56 -10.00 11.82
N ASP A 83 -17.20 -8.83 11.80
CA ASP A 83 -16.64 -7.56 12.26
C ASP A 83 -15.31 -7.22 11.58
N ARG A 84 -14.97 -7.89 10.46
CA ARG A 84 -13.76 -7.66 9.70
C ARG A 84 -14.06 -6.72 8.55
N TRP A 85 -13.42 -5.57 8.57
CA TRP A 85 -13.59 -4.53 7.57
C TRP A 85 -12.37 -4.44 6.68
N GLY A 86 -12.56 -4.03 5.43
CA GLY A 86 -11.46 -3.80 4.49
C GLY A 86 -11.73 -2.69 3.48
N ALA A 87 -10.65 -2.07 3.02
CA ALA A 87 -10.64 -1.22 1.84
C ALA A 87 -9.31 -1.34 1.09
N LYS A 88 -9.37 -1.12 -0.22
CA LYS A 88 -8.18 -1.10 -1.07
C LYS A 88 -7.56 0.29 -1.11
N VAL A 89 -6.23 0.35 -1.05
CA VAL A 89 -5.43 1.57 -1.16
C VAL A 89 -4.34 1.42 -2.20
N THR A 90 -3.94 2.54 -2.81
CA THR A 90 -2.95 2.58 -3.88
C THR A 90 -2.02 3.79 -3.69
N PRO A 91 -0.79 3.63 -3.14
CA PRO A 91 0.16 4.72 -3.04
C PRO A 91 0.74 5.08 -4.43
N PRO A 92 0.64 6.33 -4.89
CA PRO A 92 1.07 6.72 -6.23
C PRO A 92 2.59 6.97 -6.37
N ALA A 93 3.33 7.10 -5.26
CA ALA A 93 4.72 7.53 -5.27
C ALA A 93 5.58 6.79 -4.25
N VAL A 94 6.88 6.67 -4.57
CA VAL A 94 7.92 6.09 -3.71
C VAL A 94 8.08 6.93 -2.43
N GLY A 95 8.31 6.26 -1.30
CA GLY A 95 8.65 6.93 -0.04
C GLY A 95 8.22 6.16 1.20
N ASN A 96 8.34 6.84 2.35
CA ASN A 96 7.86 6.33 3.63
C ASN A 96 6.46 6.89 3.88
N TRP A 97 5.47 6.01 3.80
CA TRP A 97 4.06 6.30 4.03
C TRP A 97 3.65 5.79 5.41
N THR A 98 2.47 6.22 5.85
CA THR A 98 1.77 5.57 6.97
C THR A 98 0.32 5.36 6.61
N PHE A 99 -0.32 4.41 7.27
CA PHE A 99 -1.77 4.28 7.21
C PHE A 99 -2.35 3.96 8.58
N HIS A 100 -3.58 4.39 8.80
CA HIS A 100 -4.36 4.01 9.98
C HIS A 100 -5.83 3.82 9.58
N VAL A 101 -6.59 3.22 10.48
CA VAL A 101 -8.04 3.05 10.32
C VAL A 101 -8.75 3.95 11.33
N GLU A 102 -9.73 4.71 10.84
CA GLU A 102 -10.70 5.43 11.65
C GLU A 102 -12.02 4.66 11.64
N ALA A 103 -12.67 4.53 12.79
CA ALA A 103 -14.01 3.97 12.91
C ALA A 103 -14.92 4.87 13.74
N TRP A 104 -16.22 4.81 13.47
CA TRP A 104 -17.25 5.60 14.13
C TRP A 104 -18.58 4.83 14.21
N GLY A 105 -19.45 5.28 15.11
CA GLY A 105 -20.86 4.92 15.03
C GLY A 105 -21.51 5.59 13.83
N ASP A 106 -22.34 4.85 13.10
CA ASP A 106 -23.12 5.34 11.96
C ASP A 106 -24.59 5.54 12.38
N PRO A 107 -24.93 6.71 12.95
CA PRO A 107 -26.28 6.96 13.44
C PRO A 107 -27.29 7.09 12.30
N VAL A 108 -26.87 7.55 11.11
CA VAL A 108 -27.76 7.69 9.95
C VAL A 108 -28.17 6.31 9.44
N ALA A 109 -27.23 5.38 9.25
CA ALA A 109 -27.56 4.02 8.83
C ALA A 109 -28.45 3.30 9.87
N THR A 110 -28.16 3.49 11.16
CA THR A 110 -28.96 2.94 12.27
C THR A 110 -30.41 3.46 12.22
N TRP A 111 -30.57 4.77 12.05
CA TRP A 111 -31.89 5.40 11.96
C TRP A 111 -32.63 4.97 10.69
N LEU A 112 -31.99 4.96 9.53
CA LEU A 112 -32.60 4.54 8.25
C LEU A 112 -33.18 3.12 8.33
N HIS A 113 -32.45 2.18 8.97
CA HIS A 113 -32.94 0.83 9.22
C HIS A 113 -34.23 0.83 10.06
N THR A 114 -34.22 1.58 11.16
CA THR A 114 -35.36 1.69 12.08
C THR A 114 -36.56 2.36 11.41
N ALA A 115 -36.34 3.48 10.73
CA ALA A 115 -37.38 4.28 10.08
C ALA A 115 -38.11 3.50 8.97
N ARG A 116 -37.37 2.71 8.19
CA ARG A 116 -37.93 1.81 7.16
C ARG A 116 -38.95 0.80 7.70
N ILE A 117 -38.83 0.42 8.96
CA ILE A 117 -39.73 -0.55 9.61
C ILE A 117 -40.87 0.19 10.33
N LYS A 118 -40.53 1.18 11.15
CA LYS A 118 -41.50 1.86 12.03
C LYS A 118 -42.48 2.76 11.27
N VAL A 119 -42.01 3.52 10.28
CA VAL A 119 -42.85 4.51 9.58
C VAL A 119 -44.00 3.84 8.80
N PRO A 120 -43.76 2.79 7.96
CA PRO A 120 -44.84 2.09 7.29
C PRO A 120 -45.79 1.35 8.25
N ALA A 121 -45.29 0.95 9.42
CA ALA A 121 -46.09 0.29 10.46
C ALA A 121 -46.91 1.28 11.32
N GLY A 122 -46.75 2.60 11.13
CA GLY A 122 -47.46 3.62 11.90
C GLY A 122 -46.99 3.73 13.36
N ILE A 123 -45.76 3.30 13.66
CA ILE A 123 -45.22 3.28 15.03
C ILE A 123 -44.35 4.51 15.26
N ASP A 124 -44.72 5.35 16.23
CA ASP A 124 -43.97 6.54 16.68
C ASP A 124 -43.52 7.47 15.54
N VAL A 125 -44.31 7.55 14.47
CA VAL A 125 -43.92 8.15 13.18
C VAL A 125 -43.34 9.56 13.34
N GLY A 126 -44.04 10.44 14.05
CA GLY A 126 -43.61 11.83 14.24
C GLY A 126 -42.25 11.92 14.96
N LEU A 127 -42.05 11.09 15.99
CA LEU A 127 -40.79 11.05 16.73
C LEU A 127 -39.65 10.52 15.86
N VAL A 128 -39.88 9.42 15.14
CA VAL A 128 -38.87 8.81 14.25
C VAL A 128 -38.44 9.79 13.17
N LEU A 129 -39.37 10.54 12.57
CA LEU A 129 -39.03 11.51 11.53
C LEU A 129 -38.31 12.74 12.09
N GLU A 130 -38.67 13.20 13.30
CA GLU A 130 -37.97 14.29 13.98
C GLU A 130 -36.51 13.92 14.31
N GLU A 131 -36.28 12.72 14.86
CA GLU A 131 -34.93 12.18 15.11
C GLU A 131 -34.10 12.14 13.82
N GLY A 132 -34.71 11.76 12.70
CA GLY A 132 -34.08 11.77 11.38
C GLY A 132 -33.69 13.16 10.91
N GLY A 133 -34.60 14.13 11.07
CA GLY A 133 -34.33 15.53 10.76
C GLY A 133 -33.11 16.06 11.53
N GLU A 134 -33.01 15.77 12.82
CA GLU A 134 -31.87 16.20 13.65
C GLU A 134 -30.55 15.57 13.18
N LEU A 135 -30.57 14.28 12.81
CA LEU A 135 -29.41 13.60 12.27
C LEU A 135 -28.96 14.20 10.94
N TYR A 136 -29.89 14.54 10.05
CA TYR A 136 -29.57 15.10 8.74
C TYR A 136 -29.07 16.54 8.84
N GLU A 137 -29.59 17.35 9.77
CA GLU A 137 -29.03 18.67 10.08
C GLU A 137 -27.58 18.59 10.59
N ARG A 138 -27.31 17.67 11.52
CA ARG A 138 -25.95 17.41 12.01
C ARG A 138 -25.03 16.95 10.89
N ALA A 139 -25.51 16.07 10.00
CA ALA A 139 -24.74 15.60 8.86
C ALA A 139 -24.43 16.75 7.89
N ALA A 140 -25.41 17.61 7.59
CA ALA A 140 -25.24 18.76 6.70
C ALA A 140 -24.16 19.73 7.21
N ALA A 141 -24.05 19.92 8.52
CA ALA A 141 -22.99 20.75 9.11
C ALA A 141 -21.57 20.25 8.79
N GLY A 142 -21.41 18.95 8.53
CA GLY A 142 -20.14 18.33 8.13
C GLY A 142 -19.85 18.38 6.62
N VAL A 143 -20.81 18.81 5.79
CA VAL A 143 -20.65 18.89 4.33
C VAL A 143 -19.95 20.21 3.97
N PRO A 144 -18.78 20.18 3.30
CA PRO A 144 -18.02 21.40 3.04
C PRO A 144 -18.61 22.26 1.92
N ASP A 145 -19.15 21.65 0.87
CA ASP A 145 -19.72 22.38 -0.27
C ASP A 145 -21.17 22.80 -0.03
N GLU A 146 -21.53 23.98 -0.54
CA GLU A 146 -22.83 24.60 -0.29
C GLU A 146 -24.00 23.82 -0.92
N ALA A 147 -23.79 23.29 -2.14
CA ALA A 147 -24.84 22.55 -2.86
C ALA A 147 -25.17 21.22 -2.17
N GLY A 148 -24.16 20.46 -1.75
CA GLY A 148 -24.32 19.24 -0.96
C GLY A 148 -24.95 19.52 0.39
N ARG A 149 -24.52 20.59 1.08
CA ARG A 149 -25.14 21.00 2.36
C ARG A 149 -26.62 21.33 2.19
N ALA A 150 -26.98 22.13 1.19
CA ALA A 150 -28.36 22.46 0.89
C ALA A 150 -29.20 21.21 0.54
N THR A 151 -28.61 20.25 -0.17
CA THR A 151 -29.25 18.97 -0.50
C THR A 151 -29.64 18.19 0.75
N VAL A 152 -28.74 18.07 1.73
CA VAL A 152 -29.01 17.34 2.97
C VAL A 152 -29.97 18.12 3.88
N LEU A 153 -29.87 19.45 3.94
CA LEU A 153 -30.81 20.29 4.69
C LEU A 153 -32.24 20.20 4.15
N ALA A 154 -32.42 20.20 2.82
CA ALA A 154 -33.74 20.03 2.22
C ALA A 154 -34.38 18.68 2.59
N ALA A 155 -33.58 17.62 2.71
CA ALA A 155 -34.06 16.33 3.21
C ALA A 155 -34.43 16.40 4.70
N ALA A 156 -33.65 17.10 5.53
CA ALA A 156 -33.98 17.33 6.94
C ALA A 156 -35.28 18.13 7.12
N GLU A 157 -35.52 19.15 6.28
CA GLU A 157 -36.77 19.92 6.25
C GLU A 157 -37.95 19.05 5.82
N ALA A 158 -37.81 18.26 4.75
CA ALA A 158 -38.84 17.35 4.28
C ALA A 158 -39.19 16.28 5.33
N LEU A 159 -38.21 15.78 6.08
CA LEU A 159 -38.46 14.86 7.19
C LEU A 159 -39.36 15.48 8.26
N ARG A 160 -39.32 16.80 8.46
CA ARG A 160 -40.12 17.52 9.46
C ARG A 160 -41.38 18.20 8.90
N ASP A 161 -41.65 18.06 7.61
CA ASP A 161 -42.81 18.70 6.99
C ASP A 161 -44.11 17.92 7.30
N ASP A 162 -44.83 18.35 8.34
CA ASP A 162 -46.12 17.77 8.73
C ASP A 162 -47.25 17.96 7.70
N SER A 163 -47.03 18.74 6.64
CA SER A 163 -47.98 18.84 5.51
C SER A 163 -47.91 17.66 4.55
N LEU A 164 -46.82 16.88 4.58
CA LEU A 164 -46.59 15.73 3.72
C LEU A 164 -46.99 14.41 4.39
N PRO A 165 -47.45 13.41 3.63
CA PRO A 165 -47.64 12.06 4.16
C PRO A 165 -46.34 11.49 4.74
N PRO A 166 -46.37 10.75 5.87
CA PRO A 166 -45.16 10.20 6.50
C PRO A 166 -44.21 9.42 5.61
N VAL A 167 -44.76 8.62 4.68
CA VAL A 167 -43.94 7.84 3.75
C VAL A 167 -43.21 8.76 2.79
N SER A 168 -43.85 9.81 2.27
CA SER A 168 -43.22 10.80 1.39
C SER A 168 -42.15 11.62 2.10
N ARG A 169 -42.33 11.93 3.38
CA ARG A 169 -41.30 12.56 4.23
C ARG A 169 -40.07 11.66 4.34
N LEU A 170 -40.28 10.37 4.63
CA LEU A 170 -39.21 9.39 4.74
C LEU A 170 -38.47 9.17 3.41
N GLU A 171 -39.18 9.17 2.28
CA GLU A 171 -38.58 9.00 0.94
C GLU A 171 -37.53 10.08 0.63
N ALA A 172 -37.67 11.30 1.16
CA ALA A 172 -36.69 12.36 0.98
C ALA A 172 -35.30 12.00 1.55
N ALA A 173 -35.25 11.19 2.62
CA ALA A 173 -34.01 10.71 3.20
C ALA A 173 -33.30 9.64 2.33
N PHE A 174 -34.03 8.97 1.44
CA PHE A 174 -33.51 7.94 0.53
C PHE A 174 -33.22 8.47 -0.89
N ALA A 175 -33.25 9.79 -1.06
CA ALA A 175 -33.01 10.38 -2.36
C ALA A 175 -31.53 10.17 -2.77
N ALA A 176 -31.30 9.72 -4.01
CA ALA A 176 -29.97 9.33 -4.48
C ALA A 176 -28.91 10.46 -4.40
N ASN A 177 -29.34 11.70 -4.54
CA ASN A 177 -28.48 12.88 -4.35
C ASN A 177 -28.07 13.08 -2.88
N VAL A 178 -28.94 12.74 -1.93
CA VAL A 178 -28.63 12.78 -0.50
C VAL A 178 -27.67 11.65 -0.14
N ASP A 179 -27.94 10.43 -0.62
CA ASP A 179 -27.06 9.27 -0.45
C ASP A 179 -25.64 9.55 -1.00
N ALA A 180 -25.53 10.23 -2.15
CA ALA A 180 -24.23 10.58 -2.72
C ALA A 180 -23.45 11.55 -1.83
N VAL A 181 -24.11 12.55 -1.24
CA VAL A 181 -23.47 13.50 -0.32
C VAL A 181 -23.03 12.80 0.95
N LEU A 182 -23.93 12.02 1.58
CA LEU A 182 -23.64 11.33 2.83
C LEU A 182 -22.63 10.18 2.65
N GLY A 183 -22.57 9.56 1.47
CA GLY A 183 -21.54 8.58 1.13
C GLY A 183 -20.13 9.18 1.03
N ARG A 184 -20.04 10.49 0.71
CA ARG A 184 -18.77 11.23 0.65
C ARG A 184 -18.43 11.95 1.95
N TYR A 185 -19.43 12.43 2.67
CA TYR A 185 -19.31 13.20 3.90
C TYR A 185 -20.29 12.67 4.97
N PRO A 186 -20.07 11.43 5.47
CA PRO A 186 -20.97 10.83 6.45
C PRO A 186 -20.94 11.57 7.78
N LEU A 187 -22.03 11.50 8.54
CA LEU A 187 -22.01 11.87 9.95
C LEU A 187 -21.27 10.78 10.74
N ARG A 188 -20.18 11.16 11.42
CA ARG A 188 -19.29 10.23 12.12
C ARG A 188 -19.29 10.47 13.62
N ASP A 189 -20.00 9.63 14.37
CA ASP A 189 -20.06 9.77 15.83
C ASP A 189 -18.93 9.00 16.50
N LEU A 190 -18.28 9.65 17.48
CA LEU A 190 -17.29 9.03 18.36
C LEU A 190 -16.08 8.43 17.63
N VAL A 191 -15.60 9.16 16.61
CA VAL A 191 -14.44 8.76 15.79
C VAL A 191 -13.28 8.29 16.67
N THR A 192 -12.82 7.08 16.40
CA THR A 192 -11.67 6.46 17.05
C THR A 192 -10.68 6.04 15.98
N ALA A 193 -9.42 6.43 16.12
CA ALA A 193 -8.33 6.07 15.22
C ALA A 193 -7.44 4.98 15.82
N SER A 194 -6.91 4.08 14.98
CA SER A 194 -5.79 3.22 15.35
C SER A 194 -4.47 4.00 15.41
N ASP A 195 -3.46 3.42 16.03
CA ASP A 195 -2.09 3.89 15.83
C ASP A 195 -1.70 3.77 14.34
N PRO A 196 -0.90 4.70 13.80
CA PRO A 196 -0.41 4.61 12.42
C PRO A 196 0.60 3.48 12.25
N LEU A 197 0.45 2.72 11.16
CA LEU A 197 1.37 1.68 10.74
C LEU A 197 2.28 2.16 9.60
N PRO A 198 3.57 1.81 9.61
CA PRO A 198 4.51 2.23 8.57
C PRO A 198 4.33 1.42 7.27
N LEU A 199 4.49 2.10 6.13
CA LEU A 199 4.48 1.51 4.79
C LEU A 199 5.68 2.05 3.99
N LEU A 200 6.50 1.16 3.47
CA LEU A 200 7.59 1.51 2.55
C LEU A 200 7.13 1.25 1.13
N VAL A 201 7.08 2.31 0.32
CA VAL A 201 6.71 2.24 -1.09
C VAL A 201 7.97 2.37 -1.93
N GLU A 202 8.29 1.35 -2.70
CA GLU A 202 9.49 1.27 -3.54
C GLU A 202 9.17 1.49 -5.03
N ARG A 203 10.20 1.55 -5.87
CA ARG A 203 10.05 1.65 -7.34
C ARG A 203 9.41 0.38 -7.89
N GLU A 204 8.66 0.48 -8.99
CA GLU A 204 7.98 -0.64 -9.67
C GLU A 204 8.88 -1.87 -9.87
N ARG A 205 10.13 -1.64 -10.30
CA ARG A 205 11.10 -2.70 -10.57
C ARG A 205 11.53 -3.52 -9.34
N ALA A 206 11.15 -3.12 -8.12
CA ALA A 206 11.31 -3.94 -6.92
C ALA A 206 10.30 -5.11 -6.87
N LEU A 207 9.14 -4.97 -7.50
CA LEU A 207 8.09 -6.00 -7.59
C LEU A 207 8.03 -6.65 -8.97
N PHE A 208 8.12 -5.84 -10.03
CA PHE A 208 7.88 -6.28 -11.41
C PHE A 208 9.13 -6.13 -12.27
N GLY A 209 9.64 -7.24 -12.78
CA GLY A 209 10.66 -7.25 -13.83
C GLY A 209 11.14 -8.64 -14.18
N SER A 210 11.56 -8.80 -15.43
CA SER A 210 12.15 -10.02 -15.97
C SER A 210 13.68 -9.94 -15.91
N TRP A 211 14.31 -10.95 -15.32
CA TRP A 211 15.76 -10.98 -15.09
C TRP A 211 16.43 -12.04 -15.98
N TYR A 212 17.50 -11.65 -16.67
CA TYR A 212 18.31 -12.54 -17.49
C TYR A 212 19.73 -12.61 -16.94
N GLU A 213 20.20 -13.82 -16.65
CA GLU A 213 21.59 -14.06 -16.23
C GLU A 213 22.41 -14.61 -17.41
N PHE A 214 23.59 -14.06 -17.63
CA PHE A 214 24.57 -14.65 -18.55
C PHE A 214 26.00 -14.28 -18.15
N PHE A 215 26.96 -15.03 -18.71
CA PHE A 215 28.38 -14.83 -18.46
C PHE A 215 29.01 -14.04 -19.61
N PRO A 216 29.48 -12.79 -19.39
CA PRO A 216 30.11 -12.00 -20.45
C PRO A 216 31.30 -12.73 -21.12
N ARG A 217 32.10 -13.44 -20.32
CA ARG A 217 33.26 -14.21 -20.80
C ARG A 217 32.93 -15.33 -21.79
N SER A 218 31.67 -15.78 -21.86
CA SER A 218 31.24 -16.82 -22.79
C SER A 218 30.84 -16.27 -24.16
N GLU A 219 30.70 -14.96 -24.30
CA GLU A 219 30.28 -14.27 -25.53
C GLU A 219 31.51 -13.70 -26.25
N GLY A 220 32.49 -14.58 -26.50
CA GLY A 220 33.76 -14.24 -27.15
C GLY A 220 33.70 -14.28 -28.67
N THR A 221 34.88 -14.46 -29.27
CA THR A 221 35.06 -14.62 -30.72
C THR A 221 35.90 -15.88 -30.99
N PRO A 222 35.92 -16.40 -32.23
CA PRO A 222 36.80 -17.53 -32.55
C PRO A 222 38.29 -17.25 -32.28
N GLN A 223 38.73 -15.99 -32.39
CA GLN A 223 40.12 -15.58 -32.16
C GLN A 223 40.42 -15.28 -30.69
N GLN A 224 39.42 -14.83 -29.93
CA GLN A 224 39.50 -14.54 -28.50
C GLN A 224 38.29 -15.19 -27.82
N PRO A 225 38.40 -16.47 -27.41
CA PRO A 225 37.27 -17.21 -26.82
C PRO A 225 36.73 -16.60 -25.53
N HIS A 226 37.60 -16.00 -24.71
CA HIS A 226 37.18 -15.21 -23.56
C HIS A 226 36.57 -13.89 -24.04
N GLY A 227 35.27 -13.70 -23.82
CA GLY A 227 34.57 -12.47 -24.18
C GLY A 227 35.01 -11.27 -23.35
N THR A 228 34.86 -10.08 -23.92
CA THR A 228 35.01 -8.78 -23.26
C THR A 228 33.63 -8.15 -23.06
N PHE A 229 33.54 -7.05 -22.32
CA PHE A 229 32.28 -6.27 -22.25
C PHE A 229 31.81 -5.81 -23.64
N THR A 230 32.74 -5.41 -24.51
CA THR A 230 32.45 -5.03 -25.90
C THR A 230 31.82 -6.18 -26.70
N THR A 231 32.31 -7.41 -26.56
CA THR A 231 31.72 -8.55 -27.28
C THR A 231 30.42 -9.02 -26.63
N ALA A 232 30.35 -9.04 -25.31
CA ALA A 232 29.16 -9.40 -24.55
C ALA A 232 27.97 -8.46 -24.81
N ALA A 233 28.22 -7.17 -25.07
CA ALA A 233 27.20 -6.19 -25.42
C ALA A 233 26.38 -6.59 -26.67
N ARG A 234 26.91 -7.45 -27.54
CA ARG A 234 26.20 -7.98 -28.72
C ARG A 234 25.01 -8.86 -28.36
N ARG A 235 24.94 -9.39 -27.13
CA ARG A 235 23.79 -10.17 -26.65
C ARG A 235 22.65 -9.32 -26.13
N LEU A 236 22.91 -8.08 -25.72
CA LEU A 236 21.89 -7.19 -25.15
C LEU A 236 20.67 -7.01 -26.07
N PRO A 237 20.81 -6.81 -27.41
CA PRO A 237 19.64 -6.73 -28.29
C PRO A 237 18.79 -7.99 -28.31
N ALA A 238 19.40 -9.18 -28.22
CA ALA A 238 18.65 -10.44 -28.18
C ALA A 238 17.96 -10.65 -26.82
N ILE A 239 18.60 -10.24 -25.73
CA ILE A 239 18.03 -10.26 -24.38
C ILE A 239 16.82 -9.33 -24.30
N ALA A 240 16.96 -8.10 -24.80
CA ALA A 240 15.87 -7.14 -24.90
C ALA A 240 14.72 -7.66 -25.79
N ALA A 241 15.03 -8.30 -26.93
CA ALA A 241 14.02 -8.89 -27.82
C ALA A 241 13.23 -10.04 -27.17
N MET A 242 13.77 -10.70 -26.14
CA MET A 242 13.04 -11.67 -25.33
C MET A 242 12.14 -11.02 -24.26
N GLY A 243 12.18 -9.69 -24.11
CA GLY A 243 11.39 -8.94 -23.13
C GLY A 243 11.98 -8.92 -21.73
N PHE A 244 13.32 -9.02 -21.62
CA PHE A 244 14.02 -8.88 -20.33
C PHE A 244 14.29 -7.43 -19.96
N ASP A 245 14.16 -7.13 -18.67
CA ASP A 245 14.31 -5.80 -18.09
C ASP A 245 15.64 -5.58 -17.36
N VAL A 246 16.18 -6.66 -16.78
CA VAL A 246 17.37 -6.63 -15.92
C VAL A 246 18.34 -7.69 -16.40
N VAL A 247 19.59 -7.30 -16.59
CA VAL A 247 20.70 -8.21 -16.84
C VAL A 247 21.47 -8.40 -15.54
N TYR A 248 21.46 -9.63 -15.02
CA TYR A 248 22.28 -10.02 -13.88
C TYR A 248 23.59 -10.63 -14.38
N LEU A 249 24.71 -10.06 -13.95
CA LEU A 249 26.04 -10.58 -14.25
C LEU A 249 26.60 -11.33 -13.04
N PRO A 250 27.19 -12.52 -13.24
CA PRO A 250 28.13 -13.08 -12.31
C PRO A 250 29.27 -12.09 -12.01
N PRO A 251 30.06 -12.29 -10.94
CA PRO A 251 31.15 -11.38 -10.60
C PRO A 251 32.07 -11.09 -11.78
N ILE A 252 32.36 -9.80 -12.00
CA ILE A 252 33.14 -9.29 -13.13
C ILE A 252 34.58 -8.95 -12.75
N HIS A 253 35.04 -9.46 -11.61
CA HIS A 253 36.31 -9.12 -10.97
C HIS A 253 37.41 -10.14 -11.28
N PRO A 254 38.70 -9.82 -11.05
CA PRO A 254 39.79 -10.79 -11.18
C PRO A 254 39.55 -12.08 -10.37
N ILE A 255 39.93 -13.22 -10.95
CA ILE A 255 39.70 -14.56 -10.37
C ILE A 255 41.01 -15.14 -9.83
N GLY A 256 40.98 -15.57 -8.57
CA GLY A 256 42.14 -16.17 -7.89
C GLY A 256 42.70 -17.40 -8.61
N THR A 257 44.01 -17.62 -8.46
CA THR A 257 44.73 -18.77 -9.03
C THR A 257 44.95 -19.89 -7.99
N THR A 258 45.14 -19.53 -6.72
CA THR A 258 45.33 -20.49 -5.63
C THR A 258 44.06 -21.31 -5.40
N PHE A 259 44.16 -22.64 -5.49
CA PHE A 259 43.03 -23.58 -5.42
C PHE A 259 41.91 -23.28 -6.44
N ARG A 260 42.27 -22.76 -7.61
CA ARG A 260 41.33 -22.56 -8.72
C ARG A 260 40.75 -23.91 -9.15
N LYS A 261 39.43 -23.94 -9.30
CA LYS A 261 38.69 -25.10 -9.82
C LYS A 261 38.75 -25.14 -11.35
N GLY A 262 38.87 -26.35 -11.89
CA GLY A 262 38.78 -26.61 -13.33
C GLY A 262 37.35 -26.90 -13.81
N PRO A 263 37.20 -27.32 -15.08
CA PRO A 263 35.94 -27.78 -15.67
C PRO A 263 35.26 -28.84 -14.81
N ASP A 264 33.94 -28.88 -14.86
CA ASP A 264 33.09 -29.82 -14.11
C ASP A 264 33.38 -29.84 -12.60
N ASN A 265 33.76 -28.68 -12.04
CA ASN A 265 34.01 -28.48 -10.60
C ASN A 265 35.18 -29.34 -10.06
N THR A 266 36.14 -29.68 -10.92
CA THR A 266 37.38 -30.37 -10.53
C THR A 266 38.24 -29.52 -9.59
N LEU A 267 38.96 -30.17 -8.68
CA LEU A 267 39.74 -29.49 -7.64
C LEU A 267 41.03 -28.82 -8.14
N SER A 268 41.52 -29.22 -9.32
CA SER A 268 42.77 -28.73 -9.89
C SER A 268 42.50 -28.18 -11.27
N ALA A 269 42.65 -26.87 -11.44
CA ALA A 269 42.63 -26.21 -12.72
C ALA A 269 43.88 -26.54 -13.57
N GLY A 270 43.66 -26.78 -14.86
CA GLY A 270 44.69 -26.71 -15.89
C GLY A 270 45.15 -25.28 -16.17
N PRO A 271 46.18 -25.10 -17.00
CA PRO A 271 46.80 -23.79 -17.25
C PRO A 271 45.85 -22.77 -17.90
N ASP A 272 44.91 -23.24 -18.72
CA ASP A 272 43.98 -22.39 -19.48
C ASP A 272 42.58 -22.31 -18.84
N ASP A 273 42.39 -22.94 -17.68
CA ASP A 273 41.08 -22.98 -17.02
C ASP A 273 40.76 -21.63 -16.37
N VAL A 274 39.63 -21.06 -16.81
CA VAL A 274 39.15 -19.72 -16.41
C VAL A 274 38.54 -19.64 -15.01
N GLY A 275 38.40 -20.78 -14.33
CA GLY A 275 37.90 -20.84 -12.96
C GLY A 275 36.47 -20.34 -12.75
N VAL A 276 36.19 -19.98 -11.50
CA VAL A 276 34.85 -19.66 -10.99
C VAL A 276 34.79 -18.17 -10.66
N PRO A 277 33.89 -17.37 -11.27
CA PRO A 277 33.84 -15.92 -11.04
C PRO A 277 33.66 -15.51 -9.57
N TRP A 278 32.98 -16.32 -8.78
CA TRP A 278 32.82 -16.11 -7.34
C TRP A 278 34.10 -16.26 -6.51
N ALA A 279 35.19 -16.80 -7.06
CA ALA A 279 36.51 -16.85 -6.41
C ALA A 279 37.25 -15.51 -6.61
N ILE A 280 36.63 -14.44 -6.12
CA ILE A 280 37.04 -13.05 -6.33
C ILE A 280 38.38 -12.77 -5.65
N GLY A 281 39.28 -12.14 -6.40
CA GLY A 281 40.53 -11.59 -5.89
C GLY A 281 41.76 -12.24 -6.50
N SER A 282 42.61 -11.42 -7.11
CA SER A 282 43.97 -11.77 -7.54
C SER A 282 44.91 -10.61 -7.22
N PRO A 283 46.23 -10.72 -7.47
CA PRO A 283 47.13 -9.56 -7.42
C PRO A 283 46.71 -8.40 -8.34
N GLU A 284 45.81 -8.64 -9.31
CA GLU A 284 45.30 -7.64 -10.26
C GLU A 284 44.12 -6.83 -9.69
N GLY A 285 43.52 -7.26 -8.56
CA GLY A 285 42.47 -6.49 -7.89
C GLY A 285 41.41 -7.32 -7.16
N GLY A 286 40.46 -6.62 -6.51
CA GLY A 286 39.37 -7.19 -5.71
C GLY A 286 37.98 -6.81 -6.23
N HIS A 287 37.04 -6.54 -5.31
CA HIS A 287 35.62 -6.26 -5.63
C HIS A 287 35.36 -4.91 -6.32
N ASP A 288 36.40 -4.08 -6.44
CA ASP A 288 36.40 -2.77 -7.10
C ASP A 288 37.19 -2.77 -8.42
N ALA A 289 37.70 -3.94 -8.85
CA ALA A 289 38.47 -4.10 -10.07
C ALA A 289 37.69 -4.89 -11.14
N ILE A 290 37.99 -4.64 -12.41
CA ILE A 290 37.48 -5.44 -13.54
C ILE A 290 38.48 -6.57 -13.85
N HIS A 291 37.96 -7.77 -14.16
CA HIS A 291 38.79 -8.87 -14.64
C HIS A 291 39.54 -8.42 -15.91
N PRO A 292 40.87 -8.55 -15.98
CA PRO A 292 41.65 -7.98 -17.09
C PRO A 292 41.20 -8.47 -18.47
N ASP A 293 40.82 -9.75 -18.58
CA ASP A 293 40.31 -10.33 -19.83
C ASP A 293 38.88 -9.87 -20.21
N LEU A 294 38.14 -9.19 -19.33
CA LEU A 294 36.85 -8.57 -19.66
C LEU A 294 37.00 -7.16 -20.25
N GLY A 295 38.16 -6.52 -20.05
CA GLY A 295 38.44 -5.15 -20.47
C GLY A 295 38.67 -4.21 -19.28
N THR A 296 38.30 -2.96 -19.46
CA THR A 296 38.49 -1.87 -18.49
C THR A 296 37.17 -1.45 -17.83
N LEU A 297 37.25 -0.52 -16.87
CA LEU A 297 36.06 0.10 -16.30
C LEU A 297 35.30 0.95 -17.33
N GLU A 298 36.01 1.57 -18.28
CA GLU A 298 35.41 2.33 -19.38
C GLU A 298 34.59 1.40 -20.30
N ASP A 299 35.11 0.21 -20.62
CA ASP A 299 34.36 -0.80 -21.37
C ASP A 299 33.10 -1.27 -20.62
N PHE A 300 33.14 -1.31 -19.29
CA PHE A 300 31.97 -1.63 -18.46
C PHE A 300 30.93 -0.50 -18.49
N ASP A 301 31.36 0.75 -18.40
CA ASP A 301 30.47 1.92 -18.53
C ASP A 301 29.77 1.93 -19.90
N ASP A 302 30.51 1.60 -20.98
CA ASP A 302 29.95 1.45 -22.33
C ASP A 302 28.92 0.31 -22.42
N PHE A 303 29.19 -0.83 -21.77
CA PHE A 303 28.23 -1.95 -21.69
C PHE A 303 26.95 -1.55 -20.94
N VAL A 304 27.09 -0.81 -19.83
CA VAL A 304 25.95 -0.32 -19.03
C VAL A 304 25.16 0.73 -19.81
N ALA A 305 25.83 1.64 -20.52
CA ALA A 305 25.18 2.60 -21.40
C ALA A 305 24.39 1.89 -22.50
N ARG A 306 24.99 0.89 -23.14
CA ARG A 306 24.34 0.08 -24.17
C ARG A 306 23.14 -0.71 -23.65
N ALA A 307 23.15 -1.13 -22.38
CA ALA A 307 22.03 -1.83 -21.76
C ALA A 307 20.83 -0.93 -21.43
N ARG A 308 21.03 0.40 -21.41
CA ARG A 308 19.96 1.39 -21.17
C ARG A 308 19.23 1.82 -22.45
N ASP A 309 19.88 1.69 -23.61
CA ASP A 309 19.34 2.01 -24.94
C ASP A 309 18.29 0.99 -25.41
#